data_AF-A0A3M1HLA4-F1
#
_entry.id   AF-A0A3M1HLA4-F1
#
_cell.length_a   1.000
_cell.length_b   1.000
_cell.length_c   1.000
_cell.angle_alpha   90.00
_cell.angle_beta   90.00
_cell.angle_gamma   90.00
#
_symmetry.space_group_name_H-M   'P 1'
#
loop_
_entity.id
_entity.type
_entity.pdbx_description
1 polymer ?
#
loop_
_entity_poly.entity_id
_entity_poly.type
_entity_poly.pdbx_seq_one_letter_code
_entity_poly.pdbx_strand_id
1 'polypeptide(L)'
;DMEKEKEELRSLIASFEEQAMLYRRTKKWLKALGNYKQILDNLNNHPDLYERKEYERKKQDCIFNIGVLYYRAAVDGQGDVDTLVKSARESLEKITKLVNLSKGQQVYHGEAYYYLARTHALIRAKKPQEKGIEKTIKELLINAKKHGFNVFVGIAEDPNLHFLKQDPAFLLDILKTPTFLTITEISNLKDPFDPKVQIFHKPSEQSSEEILEPAIGNINQGEVLGKKEQEALLKEIEQTFLKLKNALKQSSRDAEPKKEVIMLWQRLQEQFKKQDDIILPSLRKRLTEIQKNYNEMEERLEKVQLGFYYQQGTQILQQLREAFSKKRYQEVLRHWDRLFSLAKEMSKNPNENFRKTADSLLNSGQNIRRQAVIYLKLRTIRHEVTGIVIQYFPKKLKIAIVNDRPYFEGDAILNENDEEMDLRIAKIEPGKVKFVYQGVEVEKLLRE
;
A
#
# COMPACT_ATOMS: atom_id res chain seq x y z
N ASP A 1 57.38 15.67 2.90
CA ASP A 1 57.83 14.63 3.85
C ASP A 1 57.24 14.73 5.25
N MET A 2 57.29 15.87 5.96
CA MET A 2 56.77 15.92 7.35
C MET A 2 55.28 15.60 7.55
N GLU A 3 54.39 15.92 6.61
CA GLU A 3 52.96 15.56 6.74
C GLU A 3 52.72 14.05 6.56
N LYS A 4 53.52 13.38 5.72
CA LYS A 4 53.46 11.94 5.54
C LYS A 4 53.94 11.20 6.79
N GLU A 5 55.00 11.71 7.41
CA GLU A 5 55.55 11.19 8.66
C GLU A 5 54.60 11.38 9.87
N LYS A 6 53.85 12.48 9.91
CA LYS A 6 52.77 12.69 10.91
C LYS A 6 51.58 11.75 10.70
N GLU A 7 51.19 11.50 9.45
CA GLU A 7 50.11 10.55 9.12
C GLU A 7 50.51 9.12 9.54
N GLU A 8 51.75 8.73 9.26
CA GLU A 8 52.33 7.44 9.67
C GLU A 8 52.39 7.31 11.20
N LEU A 9 52.81 8.36 11.92
CA LEU A 9 52.82 8.38 13.39
C LEU A 9 51.40 8.29 13.99
N ARG A 10 50.41 8.97 13.41
CA ARG A 10 49.01 8.88 13.85
C ARG A 10 48.44 7.47 13.65
N SER A 11 48.75 6.85 12.51
CA SER A 11 48.37 5.45 12.24
C SER A 11 49.04 4.48 13.23
N LEU A 12 50.31 4.71 13.58
CA LEU A 12 51.05 3.88 14.52
C LEU A 12 50.51 4.00 15.95
N ILE A 13 50.17 5.23 16.38
CA ILE A 13 49.56 5.50 17.70
C ILE A 13 48.16 4.87 17.79
N ALA A 14 47.33 5.01 16.76
CA ALA A 14 46.02 4.36 16.71
C ALA A 14 46.15 2.82 16.81
N SER A 15 47.11 2.23 16.08
CA SER A 15 47.43 0.80 16.19
C SER A 15 47.89 0.40 17.60
N PHE A 16 48.65 1.24 18.30
CA PHE A 16 49.16 0.94 19.64
C PHE A 16 48.05 1.03 20.70
N GLU A 17 47.16 2.00 20.59
CA GLU A 17 45.97 2.14 21.44
C GLU A 17 44.98 0.99 21.23
N GLU A 18 44.76 0.57 19.98
CA GLU A 18 43.97 -0.62 19.65
C GLU A 18 44.59 -1.88 20.25
N GLN A 19 45.91 -2.06 20.13
CA GLN A 19 46.62 -3.19 20.73
C GLN A 19 46.57 -3.18 22.26
N ALA A 20 46.70 -2.02 22.91
CA ALA A 20 46.59 -1.88 24.36
C ALA A 20 45.16 -2.15 24.86
N MET A 21 44.14 -1.71 24.12
CA MET A 21 42.74 -2.03 24.39
C MET A 21 42.45 -3.53 24.22
N LEU A 22 42.96 -4.13 23.14
CA LEU A 22 42.87 -5.57 22.88
C LEU A 22 43.50 -6.33 24.05
N TYR A 23 44.73 -5.99 24.45
CA TYR A 23 45.46 -6.61 25.55
C TYR A 23 44.72 -6.51 26.90
N ARG A 24 44.18 -5.32 27.24
CA ARG A 24 43.37 -5.13 28.46
C ARG A 24 42.10 -5.98 28.44
N ARG A 25 41.42 -6.09 27.29
CA ARG A 25 40.26 -6.98 27.10
C ARG A 25 40.68 -8.44 27.26
N THR A 26 41.73 -8.91 26.56
CA THR A 26 42.26 -10.28 26.64
C THR A 26 42.60 -10.69 28.07
N LYS A 27 43.27 -9.82 28.84
CA LYS A 27 43.62 -10.11 30.25
C LYS A 27 42.38 -10.27 31.13
N LYS A 28 41.33 -9.45 30.94
CA LYS A 28 40.05 -9.57 31.66
C LYS A 28 39.32 -10.86 31.29
N TRP A 29 39.32 -11.24 30.01
CA TRP A 29 38.71 -12.46 29.50
C TRP A 29 39.41 -13.72 29.99
N LEU A 30 40.73 -13.81 29.88
CA LEU A 30 41.51 -14.97 30.33
C LEU A 30 41.36 -15.19 31.84
N LYS A 31 41.31 -14.11 32.63
CA LYS A 31 41.00 -14.17 34.06
C LYS A 31 39.58 -14.73 34.30
N ALA A 32 38.58 -14.27 33.55
CA ALA A 32 37.22 -14.79 33.66
C ALA A 32 37.13 -16.26 33.24
N LEU A 33 37.76 -16.67 32.14
CA LEU A 33 37.78 -18.05 31.66
C LEU A 33 38.46 -18.98 32.67
N GLY A 34 39.60 -18.57 33.22
CA GLY A 34 40.28 -19.30 34.30
C GLY A 34 39.40 -19.46 35.54
N ASN A 35 38.71 -18.39 35.96
CA ASN A 35 37.79 -18.43 37.09
C ASN A 35 36.61 -19.40 36.84
N TYR A 36 35.97 -19.36 35.68
CA TYR A 36 34.84 -20.27 35.39
C TYR A 36 35.27 -21.73 35.29
N LYS A 37 36.46 -22.02 34.74
CA LYS A 37 37.00 -23.38 34.73
C LYS A 37 37.29 -23.89 36.14
N GLN A 38 37.94 -23.06 36.96
CA GLN A 38 38.23 -23.40 38.35
C GLN A 38 36.93 -23.64 39.15
N ILE A 39 35.89 -22.81 38.95
CA ILE A 39 34.58 -23.03 39.57
C ILE A 39 33.95 -24.35 39.08
N LEU A 40 34.04 -24.66 37.79
CA LEU A 40 33.50 -25.89 37.24
C LEU A 40 34.24 -27.14 37.77
N ASP A 41 35.56 -27.07 37.91
CA ASP A 41 36.37 -28.14 38.49
C ASP A 41 36.03 -28.35 39.97
N ASN A 42 35.89 -27.26 40.73
CA ASN A 42 35.46 -27.33 42.12
C ASN A 42 34.04 -27.94 42.27
N LEU A 43 33.11 -27.58 41.37
CA LEU A 43 31.78 -28.20 41.33
C LEU A 43 31.87 -29.70 41.01
N ASN A 44 32.71 -30.12 40.06
CA ASN A 44 32.84 -31.55 39.74
C ASN A 44 33.48 -32.36 40.89
N ASN A 45 34.39 -31.76 41.66
CA ASN A 45 35.09 -32.42 42.76
C ASN A 45 34.28 -32.44 44.07
N HIS A 46 33.34 -31.51 44.25
CA HIS A 46 32.53 -31.37 45.46
C HIS A 46 31.02 -31.23 45.15
N PRO A 47 30.38 -32.25 44.55
CA PRO A 47 28.97 -32.21 44.19
C PRO A 47 28.02 -32.20 45.39
N ASP A 48 28.51 -32.57 46.57
CA ASP A 48 27.83 -32.67 47.86
C ASP A 48 27.63 -31.31 48.56
N LEU A 49 28.33 -30.26 48.13
CA LEU A 49 28.24 -28.91 48.72
C LEU A 49 26.99 -28.12 48.34
N TYR A 50 26.18 -28.61 47.41
CA TYR A 50 25.00 -27.91 46.89
C TYR A 50 23.80 -28.84 46.83
N GLU A 51 22.61 -28.28 47.00
CA GLU A 51 21.39 -29.01 46.63
C GLU A 51 21.47 -29.38 45.14
N ARG A 52 21.08 -30.61 44.79
CA ARG A 52 21.22 -31.17 43.43
C ARG A 52 20.70 -30.24 42.32
N LYS A 53 19.63 -29.48 42.59
CA LYS A 53 19.08 -28.51 41.63
C LYS A 53 19.96 -27.27 41.46
N GLU A 54 20.48 -26.73 42.54
CA GLU A 54 21.37 -25.57 42.51
C GLU A 54 22.74 -25.92 41.90
N TYR A 55 23.24 -27.12 42.21
CA TYR A 55 24.43 -27.71 41.61
C TYR A 55 24.36 -27.72 40.08
N GLU A 56 23.30 -28.33 39.53
CA GLU A 56 23.12 -28.46 38.09
C GLU A 56 22.97 -27.10 37.41
N ARG A 57 22.28 -26.16 38.04
CA ARG A 57 22.17 -24.78 37.54
C ARG A 57 23.53 -24.09 37.46
N LYS A 58 24.31 -24.08 38.56
CA LYS A 58 25.64 -23.45 38.58
C LYS A 58 26.60 -24.08 37.57
N LYS A 59 26.50 -25.41 37.38
CA LYS A 59 27.25 -26.15 36.37
C LYS A 59 26.88 -25.71 34.96
N GLN A 60 25.59 -25.57 34.66
CA GLN A 60 25.10 -25.05 33.38
C GLN A 60 25.57 -23.61 33.15
N ASP A 61 25.49 -22.74 34.15
CA ASP A 61 25.95 -21.34 34.04
C ASP A 61 27.44 -21.26 33.69
N CYS A 62 28.26 -22.11 34.33
CA CYS A 62 29.70 -22.14 34.05
C CYS A 62 29.99 -22.64 32.63
N ILE A 63 29.38 -23.74 32.20
CA ILE A 63 29.60 -24.29 30.85
C ILE A 63 29.11 -23.31 29.76
N PHE A 64 27.97 -22.66 29.97
CA PHE A 64 27.45 -21.63 29.05
C PHE A 64 28.43 -20.46 28.93
N ASN A 65 28.86 -19.88 30.07
CA ASN A 65 29.79 -18.76 30.06
C ASN A 65 31.13 -19.14 29.43
N ILE A 66 31.65 -20.34 29.69
CA ILE A 66 32.86 -20.85 29.01
C ILE A 66 32.66 -20.88 27.48
N GLY A 67 31.53 -21.39 27.00
CA GLY A 67 31.21 -21.43 25.57
C GLY A 67 31.14 -20.03 24.93
N VAL A 68 30.46 -19.08 25.57
CA VAL A 68 30.36 -17.68 25.10
C VAL A 68 31.73 -17.00 25.10
N LEU A 69 32.56 -17.25 26.11
CA LEU A 69 33.92 -16.71 26.20
C LEU A 69 34.81 -17.21 25.06
N TYR A 70 34.74 -18.50 24.75
CA TYR A 70 35.46 -19.08 23.62
C TYR A 70 35.00 -18.49 22.28
N TYR A 71 33.69 -18.35 22.09
CA TYR A 71 33.13 -17.71 20.90
C TYR A 71 33.65 -16.28 20.73
N ARG A 72 33.59 -15.46 21.79
CA ARG A 72 34.07 -14.06 21.75
C ARG A 72 35.56 -13.97 21.46
N ALA A 73 36.37 -14.84 22.07
CA ALA A 73 37.81 -14.91 21.78
C ALA A 73 38.07 -15.25 20.31
N ALA A 74 37.28 -16.14 19.71
CA ALA A 74 37.40 -16.47 18.29
C ALA A 74 37.03 -15.29 17.37
N VAL A 75 35.95 -14.55 17.68
CA VAL A 75 35.54 -13.35 16.93
C VAL A 75 36.57 -12.24 17.02
N ASP A 76 37.14 -12.03 18.22
CA ASP A 76 38.15 -11.01 18.48
C ASP A 76 39.56 -11.41 17.98
N GLY A 77 39.71 -12.59 17.35
CA GLY A 77 40.98 -13.09 16.81
C GLY A 77 42.01 -13.47 17.89
N GLN A 78 41.58 -13.78 19.11
CA GLN A 78 42.43 -13.99 20.27
C GLN A 78 42.87 -15.45 20.42
N GLY A 79 43.74 -15.92 19.52
CA GLY A 79 44.33 -17.26 19.53
C GLY A 79 43.99 -18.05 18.28
N ASP A 80 44.21 -19.37 18.32
CA ASP A 80 43.84 -20.24 17.20
C ASP A 80 42.31 -20.35 17.10
N VAL A 81 41.76 -19.65 16.11
CA VAL A 81 40.31 -19.52 15.93
C VAL A 81 39.63 -20.88 15.76
N ASP A 82 40.28 -21.86 15.13
CA ASP A 82 39.68 -23.19 14.91
C ASP A 82 39.53 -23.96 16.23
N THR A 83 40.56 -23.94 17.08
CA THR A 83 40.51 -24.50 18.44
C THR A 83 39.47 -23.80 19.32
N LEU A 84 39.39 -22.46 19.24
CA LEU A 84 38.43 -21.67 20.02
C LEU A 84 36.98 -21.94 19.58
N VAL A 85 36.72 -21.95 18.27
CA VAL A 85 35.41 -22.28 17.70
C VAL A 85 34.98 -23.70 18.06
N LYS A 86 35.90 -24.67 18.01
CA LYS A 86 35.63 -26.05 18.44
C LYS A 86 35.24 -26.11 19.92
N SER A 87 36.00 -25.43 20.78
CA SER A 87 35.75 -25.40 22.23
C SER A 87 34.43 -24.68 22.59
N ALA A 88 34.10 -23.61 21.86
CA ALA A 88 32.82 -22.90 21.98
C ALA A 88 31.66 -23.83 21.61
N ARG A 89 31.76 -24.51 20.46
CA ARG A 89 30.75 -25.44 19.95
C ARG A 89 30.50 -26.57 20.95
N GLU A 90 31.55 -27.26 21.41
CA GLU A 90 31.42 -28.38 22.36
C GLU A 90 30.73 -27.95 23.66
N SER A 91 31.08 -26.77 24.19
CA SER A 91 30.49 -26.23 25.42
C SER A 91 29.01 -25.88 25.23
N LEU A 92 28.66 -25.18 24.14
CA LEU A 92 27.29 -24.75 23.86
C LEU A 92 26.39 -25.93 23.48
N GLU A 93 26.89 -26.91 22.72
CA GLU A 93 26.17 -28.16 22.45
C GLU A 93 25.87 -28.92 23.75
N LYS A 94 26.84 -29.01 24.66
CA LYS A 94 26.65 -29.64 25.98
C LYS A 94 25.53 -28.95 26.75
N ILE A 95 25.45 -27.62 26.71
CA ILE A 95 24.32 -26.88 27.30
C ILE A 95 23.00 -27.27 26.64
N THR A 96 22.89 -27.18 25.31
CA THR A 96 21.63 -27.49 24.61
C THR A 96 21.12 -28.92 24.88
N LYS A 97 22.03 -29.89 25.09
CA LYS A 97 21.68 -31.27 25.47
C LYS A 97 21.23 -31.41 26.93
N LEU A 98 21.95 -30.78 27.87
CA LEU A 98 21.59 -30.79 29.30
C LEU A 98 20.24 -30.11 29.56
N VAL A 99 19.98 -29.05 28.80
CA VAL A 99 18.76 -28.25 28.78
C VAL A 99 17.51 -29.06 28.46
N ASN A 100 17.60 -30.05 27.58
CA ASN A 100 16.47 -30.92 27.21
C ASN A 100 16.08 -31.91 28.31
N LEU A 101 16.94 -32.11 29.31
CA LEU A 101 16.73 -33.06 30.42
C LEU A 101 16.10 -32.40 31.66
N SER A 102 16.31 -31.10 31.87
CA SER A 102 15.78 -30.36 33.03
C SER A 102 14.45 -29.68 32.71
N LYS A 103 13.32 -30.37 32.95
CA LYS A 103 11.93 -29.93 32.68
C LYS A 103 11.42 -28.68 33.44
N GLY A 104 12.24 -27.74 33.89
CA GLY A 104 11.73 -26.64 34.73
C GLY A 104 12.54 -25.36 34.90
N GLN A 105 13.73 -25.22 34.31
CA GLN A 105 14.48 -23.96 34.39
C GLN A 105 15.05 -23.62 33.02
N GLN A 106 14.55 -22.54 32.42
CA GLN A 106 14.75 -22.14 31.02
C GLN A 106 15.79 -21.02 30.83
N VAL A 107 16.63 -20.75 31.85
CA VAL A 107 17.30 -19.44 31.99
C VAL A 107 18.26 -19.10 30.84
N TYR A 108 18.81 -20.09 30.12
CA TYR A 108 19.80 -19.86 29.05
C TYR A 108 19.50 -20.55 27.72
N HIS A 109 18.30 -21.13 27.56
CA HIS A 109 18.00 -22.00 26.41
C HIS A 109 18.10 -21.22 25.09
N GLY A 110 17.42 -20.07 25.03
CA GLY A 110 17.41 -19.25 23.83
C GLY A 110 18.78 -18.67 23.49
N GLU A 111 19.51 -18.21 24.51
CA GLU A 111 20.86 -17.66 24.35
C GLU A 111 21.88 -18.70 23.88
N ALA A 112 21.84 -19.91 24.43
CA ALA A 112 22.76 -20.99 24.05
C ALA A 112 22.57 -21.39 22.59
N TYR A 113 21.31 -21.59 22.15
CA TYR A 113 21.01 -21.85 20.74
C TYR A 113 21.48 -20.72 19.82
N TYR A 114 21.30 -19.47 20.25
CA TYR A 114 21.75 -18.30 19.50
C TYR A 114 23.29 -18.25 19.34
N TYR A 115 24.06 -18.38 20.43
CA TYR A 115 25.53 -18.38 20.34
C TYR A 115 26.07 -19.60 19.59
N LEU A 116 25.38 -20.74 19.67
CA LEU A 116 25.73 -21.92 18.88
C LEU A 116 25.51 -21.64 17.39
N ALA A 117 24.40 -20.99 17.01
CA ALA A 117 24.13 -20.58 15.63
C ALA A 117 25.23 -19.64 15.10
N ARG A 118 25.66 -18.67 15.92
CA ARG A 118 26.77 -17.76 15.56
C ARG A 118 28.10 -18.49 15.40
N THR A 119 28.36 -19.48 16.26
CA THR A 119 29.55 -20.34 16.15
C THR A 119 29.55 -21.10 14.83
N HIS A 120 28.40 -21.65 14.41
CA HIS A 120 28.25 -22.26 13.09
C HIS A 120 28.35 -21.25 11.94
N ALA A 121 27.88 -20.02 12.11
CA ALA A 121 28.03 -18.96 11.12
C ALA A 121 29.51 -18.59 10.88
N LEU A 122 30.33 -18.56 11.93
CA LEU A 122 31.79 -18.40 11.81
C LEU A 122 32.43 -19.56 11.05
N ILE A 123 32.01 -20.80 11.32
CA ILE A 123 32.48 -21.98 10.59
C ILE A 123 32.11 -21.86 9.11
N ARG A 124 30.86 -21.47 8.79
CA ARG A 124 30.39 -21.25 7.41
C ARG A 124 31.20 -20.18 6.70
N ALA A 125 31.52 -19.06 7.37
CA ALA A 125 32.33 -18.00 6.78
C ALA A 125 33.74 -18.49 6.37
N LYS A 126 34.32 -19.41 7.15
CA LYS A 126 35.62 -20.04 6.82
C LYS A 126 35.52 -21.20 5.83
N LYS A 127 34.44 -21.98 5.90
CA LYS A 127 34.22 -23.21 5.14
C LYS A 127 32.85 -23.15 4.45
N PRO A 128 32.70 -22.30 3.41
CA PRO A 128 31.39 -22.08 2.77
C PRO A 128 30.84 -23.33 2.07
N GLN A 129 31.69 -24.32 1.77
CA GLN A 129 31.28 -25.57 1.11
C GLN A 129 30.77 -26.66 2.07
N GLU A 130 30.76 -26.43 3.38
CA GLU A 130 30.28 -27.40 4.36
C GLU A 130 28.75 -27.60 4.21
N LYS A 131 28.35 -28.72 3.61
CA LYS A 131 26.94 -29.04 3.33
C LYS A 131 26.14 -29.09 4.63
N GLY A 132 24.96 -28.45 4.62
CA GLY A 132 24.00 -28.51 5.73
C GLY A 132 24.23 -27.50 6.86
N ILE A 133 25.37 -26.78 6.88
CA ILE A 133 25.65 -25.81 7.93
C ILE A 133 24.62 -24.68 8.01
N GLU A 134 24.12 -24.23 6.86
CA GLU A 134 23.09 -23.21 6.77
C GLU A 134 21.76 -23.67 7.37
N LYS A 135 21.36 -24.91 7.08
CA LYS A 135 20.16 -25.52 7.67
C LYS A 135 20.28 -25.59 9.19
N THR A 136 21.44 -26.01 9.70
CA THR A 136 21.73 -26.03 11.13
C THR A 136 21.64 -24.64 11.76
N ILE A 137 22.21 -23.61 11.12
CA ILE A 137 22.11 -22.22 11.62
C ILE A 137 20.64 -21.79 11.72
N LYS A 138 19.83 -22.05 10.69
CA LYS A 138 18.40 -21.71 10.67
C LYS A 138 17.63 -22.43 11.78
N GLU A 139 17.83 -23.74 11.95
CA GLU A 139 17.20 -24.54 13.00
C GLU A 139 17.56 -24.05 14.41
N LEU A 140 18.84 -23.72 14.64
CA LEU A 140 19.31 -23.19 15.91
C LEU A 140 18.68 -21.83 16.22
N LEU A 141 18.58 -20.93 15.24
CA LEU A 141 17.93 -19.62 15.43
C LEU A 141 16.41 -19.77 15.67
N ILE A 142 15.74 -20.70 14.98
CA ILE A 142 14.33 -21.02 15.26
C ILE A 142 14.18 -21.51 16.70
N ASN A 143 15.05 -22.40 17.17
CA ASN A 143 15.00 -22.87 18.57
C ASN A 143 15.34 -21.75 19.56
N ALA A 144 16.28 -20.86 19.24
CA ALA A 144 16.57 -19.68 20.04
C ALA A 144 15.31 -18.81 20.21
N LYS A 145 14.58 -18.57 19.12
CA LYS A 145 13.30 -17.85 19.12
C LYS A 145 12.22 -18.58 19.92
N LYS A 146 12.07 -19.91 19.77
CA LYS A 146 11.15 -20.71 20.59
C LYS A 146 11.39 -20.47 22.08
N HIS A 147 12.65 -20.34 22.50
CA HIS A 147 13.00 -20.10 23.90
C HIS A 147 13.06 -18.62 24.30
N GLY A 148 12.44 -17.70 23.54
CA GLY A 148 12.29 -16.31 23.94
C GLY A 148 13.45 -15.39 23.57
N PHE A 149 14.47 -15.88 22.86
CA PHE A 149 15.59 -15.04 22.47
C PHE A 149 15.25 -14.20 21.22
N ASN A 150 15.66 -12.92 21.25
CA ASN A 150 15.47 -12.02 20.11
C ASN A 150 16.57 -12.22 19.05
N VAL A 151 16.31 -13.14 18.12
CA VAL A 151 17.24 -13.49 17.03
C VAL A 151 17.44 -12.38 15.99
N PHE A 152 16.48 -11.44 15.87
CA PHE A 152 16.57 -10.37 14.86
C PHE A 152 17.71 -9.39 15.15
N VAL A 153 18.02 -9.12 16.42
CA VAL A 153 19.18 -8.32 16.83
C VAL A 153 20.46 -8.94 16.27
N GLY A 154 20.61 -10.25 16.43
CA GLY A 154 21.79 -10.96 15.98
C GLY A 154 21.94 -11.02 14.48
N ILE A 155 20.84 -11.27 13.76
CA ILE A 155 20.83 -11.24 12.29
C ILE A 155 21.18 -9.83 11.80
N ALA A 156 20.71 -8.78 12.47
CA ALA A 156 21.01 -7.39 12.13
C ALA A 156 22.50 -7.03 12.30
N GLU A 157 23.09 -7.45 13.42
CA GLU A 157 24.42 -7.01 13.85
C GLU A 157 25.57 -7.89 13.38
N ASP A 158 25.40 -9.21 13.31
CA ASP A 158 26.49 -10.14 13.01
C ASP A 158 26.69 -10.29 11.49
N PRO A 159 27.84 -9.88 10.93
CA PRO A 159 28.11 -10.01 9.49
C PRO A 159 27.97 -11.45 8.98
N ASN A 160 28.27 -12.44 9.82
CA ASN A 160 28.21 -13.85 9.44
C ASN A 160 26.76 -14.36 9.31
N LEU A 161 25.78 -13.63 9.85
CA LEU A 161 24.35 -13.93 9.73
C LEU A 161 23.63 -13.06 8.68
N HIS A 162 24.31 -12.09 8.03
CA HIS A 162 23.65 -11.17 7.10
C HIS A 162 22.99 -11.84 5.90
N PHE A 163 23.49 -13.02 5.49
CA PHE A 163 22.87 -13.79 4.42
C PHE A 163 21.42 -14.20 4.73
N LEU A 164 21.03 -14.27 6.00
CA LEU A 164 19.66 -14.57 6.43
C LEU A 164 18.72 -13.35 6.39
N LYS A 165 19.25 -12.12 6.28
CA LYS A 165 18.42 -10.91 6.13
C LYS A 165 17.62 -10.93 4.82
N GLN A 166 18.16 -11.61 3.82
CA GLN A 166 17.62 -11.70 2.47
C GLN A 166 16.83 -12.98 2.24
N ASP A 167 16.66 -13.82 3.27
CA ASP A 167 15.91 -15.08 3.18
C ASP A 167 14.48 -14.90 3.75
N PRO A 168 13.48 -14.62 2.90
CA PRO A 168 12.12 -14.35 3.35
C PRO A 168 11.45 -15.57 3.97
N ALA A 169 11.75 -16.79 3.47
CA ALA A 169 11.18 -18.02 4.01
C ALA A 169 11.62 -18.20 5.47
N PHE A 170 12.90 -18.01 5.74
CA PHE A 170 13.42 -18.07 7.10
C PHE A 170 12.88 -16.97 8.02
N LEU A 171 12.75 -15.73 7.54
CA LEU A 171 12.16 -14.64 8.32
C LEU A 171 10.71 -14.94 8.70
N LEU A 172 9.93 -15.48 7.76
CA LEU A 172 8.55 -15.93 8.03
C LEU A 172 8.51 -17.09 9.03
N ASP A 173 9.43 -18.05 8.93
CA ASP A 173 9.52 -19.17 9.87
C ASP A 173 9.81 -18.68 11.31
N ILE A 174 10.73 -17.73 11.49
CA ILE A 174 10.99 -17.11 12.81
C ILE A 174 9.74 -16.38 13.33
N LEU A 175 9.04 -15.63 12.48
CA LEU A 175 7.84 -14.88 12.89
C LEU A 175 6.70 -15.81 13.30
N LYS A 176 6.51 -16.93 12.59
CA LYS A 176 5.49 -17.94 12.89
C LYS A 176 5.86 -18.83 14.07
N THR A 177 7.13 -18.84 14.49
CA THR A 177 7.61 -19.70 15.57
C THR A 177 7.03 -19.23 16.92
N PRO A 178 6.20 -20.07 17.59
CA PRO A 178 5.64 -19.72 18.89
C PRO A 178 6.75 -19.64 19.94
N THR A 179 6.68 -18.64 20.80
CA THR A 179 7.63 -18.45 21.90
C THR A 179 7.10 -19.17 23.15
N PHE A 180 7.93 -19.95 23.85
CA PHE A 180 7.57 -20.75 25.03
C PHE A 180 7.24 -19.92 26.28
N LEU A 181 7.53 -18.62 26.27
CA LEU A 181 7.02 -17.62 27.22
C LEU A 181 5.71 -17.11 26.58
N THR A 182 4.48 -17.29 27.07
CA THR A 182 3.92 -17.45 28.42
C THR A 182 2.50 -18.07 28.27
N ILE A 183 2.27 -19.30 28.76
CA ILE A 183 0.89 -19.86 28.86
C ILE A 183 0.07 -19.09 29.93
N THR A 184 0.70 -18.28 30.77
CA THR A 184 0.05 -17.47 31.81
C THR A 184 -0.36 -16.05 31.37
N GLU A 185 -0.08 -15.61 30.15
CA GLU A 185 -0.48 -14.26 29.67
C GLU A 185 -1.51 -14.29 28.53
N ILE A 186 -1.88 -15.47 28.02
CA ILE A 186 -2.84 -15.63 26.92
C ILE A 186 -4.27 -15.96 27.42
N SER A 187 -4.46 -16.22 28.72
CA SER A 187 -5.76 -16.65 29.26
C SER A 187 -6.74 -15.53 29.65
N ASN A 188 -6.61 -14.30 29.12
CA ASN A 188 -7.55 -13.20 29.38
C ASN A 188 -8.00 -12.41 28.13
N LEU A 189 -7.98 -13.03 26.95
CA LEU A 189 -8.72 -12.51 25.79
C LEU A 189 -9.85 -13.47 25.45
N LYS A 190 -11.03 -13.19 26.02
CA LYS A 190 -12.29 -13.67 25.45
C LYS A 190 -12.44 -13.04 24.07
N ASP A 191 -12.72 -13.89 23.09
CA ASP A 191 -13.13 -13.51 21.74
C ASP A 191 -14.43 -12.68 21.79
N PRO A 192 -14.41 -11.39 21.39
CA PRO A 192 -15.59 -10.53 21.43
C PRO A 192 -16.45 -10.60 20.15
N PHE A 193 -16.12 -11.42 19.14
CA PHE A 193 -16.81 -11.39 17.85
C PHE A 193 -17.17 -12.76 17.27
N ASP A 194 -17.70 -13.65 18.10
CA ASP A 194 -18.61 -14.69 17.59
C ASP A 194 -20.05 -14.14 17.53
N PRO A 195 -20.50 -13.69 16.36
CA PRO A 195 -21.86 -13.94 15.96
C PRO A 195 -21.88 -14.77 14.67
N LYS A 196 -22.36 -16.01 14.85
CA LYS A 196 -23.12 -16.82 13.91
C LYS A 196 -23.76 -15.98 12.80
N VAL A 197 -23.29 -16.13 11.56
CA VAL A 197 -24.03 -15.69 10.38
C VAL A 197 -24.19 -16.85 9.41
N GLN A 198 -25.46 -17.16 9.18
CA GLN A 198 -25.96 -18.10 8.18
C GLN A 198 -25.58 -17.65 6.76
N ILE A 199 -25.28 -18.63 5.92
CA ILE A 199 -24.85 -18.44 4.53
C ILE A 199 -26.07 -18.55 3.59
N PHE A 200 -25.96 -17.83 2.47
CA PHE A 200 -26.58 -18.02 1.13
C PHE A 200 -27.91 -17.29 0.86
N HIS A 201 -28.20 -16.71 -0.32
CA HIS A 201 -27.64 -16.86 -1.67
C HIS A 201 -27.65 -15.55 -2.50
N LYS A 202 -26.96 -15.63 -3.65
CA LYS A 202 -26.67 -14.63 -4.69
C LYS A 202 -27.82 -14.52 -5.75
N PRO A 203 -27.69 -13.60 -6.74
CA PRO A 203 -28.74 -12.99 -7.55
C PRO A 203 -28.83 -13.55 -8.99
N SER A 204 -29.83 -13.10 -9.76
CA SER A 204 -29.79 -12.97 -11.24
C SER A 204 -31.09 -12.34 -11.76
N GLU A 205 -31.01 -11.25 -12.55
CA GLU A 205 -31.38 -11.18 -13.98
C GLU A 205 -32.78 -10.54 -14.18
N GLN A 206 -33.14 -9.76 -15.20
CA GLN A 206 -32.55 -9.42 -16.51
C GLN A 206 -33.32 -8.21 -17.10
N SER A 207 -32.66 -7.49 -18.03
CA SER A 207 -33.09 -6.82 -19.30
C SER A 207 -34.55 -6.34 -19.51
N SER A 208 -34.88 -5.33 -20.33
CA SER A 208 -34.33 -4.96 -21.65
C SER A 208 -34.81 -3.56 -22.07
N GLU A 209 -33.97 -2.93 -22.90
CA GLU A 209 -34.25 -1.74 -23.70
C GLU A 209 -35.19 -2.06 -24.87
N GLU A 210 -36.07 -1.13 -25.21
CA GLU A 210 -36.67 -0.99 -26.54
C GLU A 210 -36.57 0.49 -26.95
N ILE A 211 -35.74 0.78 -27.95
CA ILE A 211 -35.80 2.02 -28.72
C ILE A 211 -35.95 1.61 -30.18
N LEU A 212 -37.11 1.97 -30.74
CA LEU A 212 -37.46 1.89 -32.15
C LEU A 212 -36.67 2.93 -32.96
N GLU A 213 -36.00 2.48 -34.00
CA GLU A 213 -35.56 3.32 -35.12
C GLU A 213 -36.76 3.71 -36.00
N PRO A 214 -36.74 4.90 -36.62
CA PRO A 214 -37.42 5.08 -37.90
C PRO A 214 -36.44 5.41 -39.03
N ALA A 215 -36.51 4.55 -40.04
CA ALA A 215 -36.60 4.84 -41.47
C ALA A 215 -35.88 6.10 -42.02
N ILE A 216 -34.82 5.82 -42.78
CA ILE A 216 -34.19 6.72 -43.74
C ILE A 216 -35.16 6.94 -44.92
N GLY A 217 -35.62 8.19 -45.08
CA GLY A 217 -36.49 8.62 -46.16
C GLY A 217 -35.82 9.70 -47.03
N ASN A 218 -35.63 9.31 -48.30
CA ASN A 218 -35.36 10.08 -49.52
C ASN A 218 -35.36 11.62 -49.48
N ILE A 219 -34.26 12.19 -49.99
CA ILE A 219 -34.11 13.60 -50.37
C ILE A 219 -34.73 13.78 -51.75
N ASN A 220 -35.95 14.32 -51.81
CA ASN A 220 -36.57 14.82 -53.03
C ASN A 220 -36.30 16.32 -53.19
N GLN A 221 -36.06 16.69 -54.44
CA GLN A 221 -35.86 18.06 -54.92
C GLN A 221 -37.09 18.93 -54.57
N GLY A 222 -36.81 20.18 -54.20
CA GLY A 222 -37.77 21.10 -53.58
C GLY A 222 -39.04 21.34 -54.39
N GLU A 223 -40.13 20.77 -53.91
CA GLU A 223 -41.48 21.27 -54.19
C GLU A 223 -41.73 22.51 -53.33
N VAL A 224 -42.08 23.62 -53.97
CA VAL A 224 -42.50 24.84 -53.30
C VAL A 224 -43.81 24.56 -52.57
N LEU A 225 -43.78 24.61 -51.23
CA LEU A 225 -44.94 24.36 -50.36
C LEU A 225 -46.13 25.24 -50.77
N GLY A 226 -47.32 24.64 -50.82
CA GLY A 226 -48.56 25.34 -51.16
C GLY A 226 -48.93 26.38 -50.09
N LYS A 227 -49.73 27.38 -50.46
CA LYS A 227 -50.14 28.48 -49.55
C LYS A 227 -50.67 28.00 -48.19
N LYS A 228 -51.50 26.94 -48.17
CA LYS A 228 -52.04 26.36 -46.93
C LYS A 228 -50.97 25.73 -46.04
N GLU A 229 -49.94 25.16 -46.64
CA GLU A 229 -48.84 24.49 -45.93
C GLU A 229 -47.88 25.52 -45.35
N GLN A 230 -47.60 26.60 -46.09
CA GLN A 230 -46.85 27.76 -45.57
C GLN A 230 -47.57 28.41 -44.38
N GLU A 231 -48.90 28.55 -44.44
CA GLU A 231 -49.71 29.06 -43.32
C GLU A 231 -49.70 28.11 -42.11
N ALA A 232 -49.76 26.79 -42.34
CA ALA A 232 -49.69 25.80 -41.28
C ALA A 232 -48.32 25.81 -40.57
N LEU A 233 -47.23 25.88 -41.33
CA LEU A 233 -45.86 25.97 -40.80
C LEU A 233 -45.68 27.23 -39.94
N LEU A 234 -46.13 28.40 -40.43
CA LEU A 234 -46.05 29.64 -39.66
C LEU A 234 -46.86 29.55 -38.36
N LYS A 235 -48.06 28.97 -38.41
CA LYS A 235 -48.90 28.78 -37.22
C LYS A 235 -48.25 27.85 -36.20
N GLU A 236 -47.53 26.82 -36.65
CA GLU A 236 -46.76 25.94 -35.77
C GLU A 236 -45.59 26.68 -35.10
N ILE A 237 -44.85 27.50 -35.87
CA ILE A 237 -43.78 28.37 -35.35
C ILE A 237 -44.34 29.33 -34.30
N GLU A 238 -45.46 30.00 -34.57
CA GLU A 238 -46.11 30.92 -33.65
C GLU A 238 -46.55 30.24 -32.35
N GLN A 239 -47.16 29.06 -32.46
CA GLN A 239 -47.57 28.28 -31.29
C GLN A 239 -46.38 27.83 -30.45
N THR A 240 -45.30 27.38 -31.10
CA THR A 240 -44.07 26.94 -30.42
C THR A 240 -43.39 28.12 -29.73
N PHE A 241 -43.31 29.27 -30.39
CA PHE A 241 -42.77 30.51 -29.82
C PHE A 241 -43.60 31.02 -28.63
N LEU A 242 -44.93 30.97 -28.72
CA LEU A 242 -45.80 31.39 -27.63
C LEU A 242 -45.65 30.47 -26.40
N LYS A 243 -45.56 29.15 -26.62
CA LYS A 243 -45.27 28.18 -25.55
C LYS A 243 -43.91 28.47 -24.91
N LEU A 244 -42.87 28.70 -25.72
CA LEU A 244 -41.54 29.05 -25.24
C LEU A 244 -41.56 30.32 -24.38
N LYS A 245 -42.25 31.38 -24.83
CA LYS A 245 -42.37 32.65 -24.10
C LYS A 245 -43.07 32.47 -22.75
N ASN A 246 -44.11 31.63 -22.70
CA ASN A 246 -44.83 31.33 -21.47
C ASN A 246 -43.97 30.48 -20.51
N ALA A 247 -43.31 29.44 -21.02
CA ALA A 247 -42.40 28.60 -20.24
C ALA A 247 -41.22 29.42 -19.69
N LEU A 248 -40.68 30.37 -20.46
CA LEU A 248 -39.61 31.26 -20.00
C LEU A 248 -40.07 32.14 -18.82
N LYS A 249 -41.29 32.69 -18.90
CA LYS A 249 -41.87 33.48 -17.79
C LYS A 249 -42.10 32.63 -16.52
N GLN A 250 -42.52 31.38 -16.68
CA GLN A 250 -42.71 30.45 -15.56
C GLN A 250 -41.38 29.98 -14.97
N SER A 251 -40.34 29.80 -15.78
CA SER A 251 -38.99 29.42 -15.34
C SER A 251 -38.33 30.44 -14.40
N SER A 252 -38.80 31.68 -14.41
CA SER A 252 -38.35 32.70 -13.44
C SER A 252 -39.01 32.56 -12.06
N ARG A 253 -40.06 31.74 -11.93
CA ARG A 253 -40.83 31.53 -10.69
C ARG A 253 -40.59 30.16 -10.07
N ASP A 254 -40.44 29.11 -10.89
CA ASP A 254 -40.30 27.73 -10.44
C ASP A 254 -38.89 27.14 -10.72
N ALA A 255 -38.47 26.16 -9.94
CA ALA A 255 -37.12 25.56 -10.04
C ALA A 255 -36.94 24.56 -11.22
N GLU A 256 -38.02 23.96 -11.71
CA GLU A 256 -38.01 22.85 -12.69
C GLU A 256 -38.32 23.14 -14.20
N PRO A 257 -38.81 24.31 -14.66
CA PRO A 257 -39.21 24.49 -16.08
C PRO A 257 -38.08 24.46 -17.12
N LYS A 258 -36.81 24.29 -16.71
CA LYS A 258 -35.63 24.50 -17.57
C LYS A 258 -35.53 23.50 -18.73
N LYS A 259 -35.96 22.25 -18.54
CA LYS A 259 -35.88 21.22 -19.59
C LYS A 259 -36.87 21.47 -20.73
N GLU A 260 -38.10 21.86 -20.39
CA GLU A 260 -39.15 22.16 -21.37
C GLU A 260 -38.76 23.37 -22.22
N VAL A 261 -38.20 24.42 -21.61
CA VAL A 261 -37.70 25.60 -22.32
C VAL A 261 -36.65 25.20 -23.37
N ILE A 262 -35.70 24.32 -23.03
CA ILE A 262 -34.65 23.88 -23.97
C ILE A 262 -35.23 23.06 -25.12
N MET A 263 -36.15 22.13 -24.85
CA MET A 263 -36.78 21.33 -25.91
C MET A 263 -37.60 22.20 -26.87
N LEU A 264 -38.40 23.13 -26.34
CA LEU A 264 -39.17 24.08 -27.16
C LEU A 264 -38.25 24.97 -27.99
N TRP A 265 -37.12 25.37 -27.41
CA TRP A 265 -36.12 26.17 -28.10
C TRP A 265 -35.46 25.42 -29.26
N GLN A 266 -34.99 24.18 -29.03
CA GLN A 266 -34.41 23.33 -30.08
C GLN A 266 -35.41 23.08 -31.21
N ARG A 267 -36.66 22.76 -30.87
CA ARG A 267 -37.74 22.59 -31.84
C ARG A 267 -37.98 23.85 -32.67
N LEU A 268 -37.97 25.02 -32.04
CA LEU A 268 -38.14 26.29 -32.74
C LEU A 268 -36.97 26.58 -33.69
N GLN A 269 -35.72 26.26 -33.30
CA GLN A 269 -34.56 26.39 -34.19
C GLN A 269 -34.66 25.45 -35.41
N GLU A 270 -35.12 24.21 -35.22
CA GLU A 270 -35.35 23.30 -36.33
C GLU A 270 -36.44 23.80 -37.28
N GLN A 271 -37.52 24.37 -36.75
CA GLN A 271 -38.57 24.98 -37.56
C GLN A 271 -38.05 26.21 -38.33
N PHE A 272 -37.19 27.03 -37.73
CA PHE A 272 -36.57 28.16 -38.44
C PHE A 272 -35.65 27.73 -39.59
N LYS A 273 -35.07 26.52 -39.58
CA LYS A 273 -34.32 26.02 -40.76
C LYS A 273 -35.22 25.83 -41.99
N LYS A 274 -36.53 25.66 -41.80
CA LYS A 274 -37.54 25.56 -42.87
C LYS A 274 -38.13 26.92 -43.26
N GLN A 275 -37.54 28.03 -42.82
CA GLN A 275 -38.04 29.37 -43.12
C GLN A 275 -38.08 29.71 -44.61
N ASP A 276 -37.16 29.13 -45.39
CA ASP A 276 -36.98 29.45 -46.81
C ASP A 276 -38.16 28.94 -47.65
N ASP A 277 -38.95 28.04 -47.07
CA ASP A 277 -40.20 27.52 -47.64
C ASP A 277 -41.35 28.55 -47.61
N ILE A 278 -41.22 29.62 -46.83
CA ILE A 278 -42.26 30.67 -46.67
C ILE A 278 -41.96 31.83 -47.63
N ILE A 279 -42.61 31.81 -48.80
CA ILE A 279 -42.37 32.76 -49.89
C ILE A 279 -43.31 33.98 -49.81
N LEU A 280 -44.53 33.79 -49.30
CA LEU A 280 -45.56 34.84 -49.31
C LEU A 280 -45.14 36.07 -48.48
N PRO A 281 -45.14 37.30 -49.05
CA PRO A 281 -44.63 38.50 -48.37
C PRO A 281 -45.32 38.81 -47.04
N SER A 282 -46.63 38.59 -46.95
CA SER A 282 -47.41 38.82 -45.73
C SER A 282 -47.03 37.87 -44.60
N LEU A 283 -46.77 36.60 -44.92
CA LEU A 283 -46.31 35.59 -43.95
C LEU A 283 -44.86 35.86 -43.55
N ARG A 284 -44.02 36.26 -44.51
CA ARG A 284 -42.62 36.60 -44.27
C ARG A 284 -42.46 37.76 -43.28
N LYS A 285 -43.31 38.79 -43.37
CA LYS A 285 -43.32 39.90 -42.41
C LYS A 285 -43.59 39.45 -40.96
N ARG A 286 -44.56 38.54 -40.78
CA ARG A 286 -44.85 37.95 -39.45
C ARG A 286 -43.69 37.09 -38.95
N LEU A 287 -43.11 36.26 -39.82
CA LEU A 287 -41.94 35.46 -39.47
C LEU A 287 -40.76 36.33 -39.02
N THR A 288 -40.49 37.43 -39.71
CA THR A 288 -39.42 38.37 -39.31
C THR A 288 -39.67 39.03 -37.96
N GLU A 289 -40.93 39.30 -37.61
CA GLU A 289 -41.29 39.84 -36.29
C GLU A 289 -41.06 38.80 -35.17
N ILE A 290 -41.43 37.54 -35.42
CA ILE A 290 -41.15 36.43 -34.50
C ILE A 290 -39.65 36.25 -34.33
N GLN A 291 -38.87 36.28 -35.41
CA GLN A 291 -37.42 36.17 -35.38
C GLN A 291 -36.77 37.31 -34.61
N LYS A 292 -37.23 38.55 -34.81
CA LYS A 292 -36.75 39.70 -34.04
C LYS A 292 -36.99 39.48 -32.54
N ASN A 293 -38.21 39.12 -32.15
CA ASN A 293 -38.55 38.87 -30.75
C ASN A 293 -37.79 37.66 -30.18
N TYR A 294 -37.52 36.65 -30.99
CA TYR A 294 -36.72 35.50 -30.62
C TYR A 294 -35.26 35.89 -30.37
N ASN A 295 -34.65 36.70 -31.23
CA ASN A 295 -33.28 37.21 -31.05
C ASN A 295 -33.18 38.08 -29.78
N GLU A 296 -34.20 38.89 -29.48
CA GLU A 296 -34.27 39.65 -28.21
C GLU A 296 -34.35 38.73 -26.97
N MET A 297 -34.84 37.49 -27.13
CA MET A 297 -34.91 36.49 -26.06
C MET A 297 -33.69 35.57 -25.99
N GLU A 298 -32.83 35.57 -27.00
CA GLU A 298 -31.71 34.63 -27.15
C GLU A 298 -30.78 34.66 -25.94
N GLU A 299 -30.36 35.84 -25.47
CA GLU A 299 -29.49 35.98 -24.30
C GLU A 299 -30.12 35.36 -23.02
N ARG A 300 -31.45 35.47 -22.88
CA ARG A 300 -32.17 34.85 -21.75
C ARG A 300 -32.25 33.34 -21.89
N LEU A 301 -32.46 32.84 -23.10
CA LEU A 301 -32.48 31.40 -23.41
C LEU A 301 -31.10 30.78 -23.15
N GLU A 302 -30.03 31.44 -23.57
CA GLU A 302 -28.65 31.02 -23.30
C GLU A 302 -28.39 30.93 -21.79
N LYS A 303 -28.82 31.93 -21.00
CA LYS A 303 -28.68 31.88 -19.52
C LYS A 303 -29.44 30.71 -18.91
N VAL A 304 -30.66 30.41 -19.38
CA VAL A 304 -31.44 29.27 -18.89
C VAL A 304 -30.77 27.95 -19.29
N GLN A 305 -30.28 27.82 -20.52
CA GLN A 305 -29.58 26.63 -20.99
C GLN A 305 -28.28 26.40 -20.21
N LEU A 306 -27.49 27.45 -19.99
CA LEU A 306 -26.27 27.37 -19.19
C LEU A 306 -26.58 26.91 -17.76
N GLY A 307 -27.63 27.48 -17.14
CA GLY A 307 -28.08 27.08 -15.81
C GLY A 307 -28.56 25.62 -15.74
N PHE A 308 -29.19 25.12 -16.80
CA PHE A 308 -29.59 23.72 -16.90
C PHE A 308 -28.38 22.78 -17.01
N TYR A 309 -27.45 23.06 -17.92
CA TYR A 309 -26.24 22.25 -18.06
C TYR A 309 -25.40 22.25 -16.78
N TYR A 310 -25.28 23.41 -16.12
CA TYR A 310 -24.59 23.51 -14.85
C TYR A 310 -25.24 22.61 -13.78
N GLN A 311 -26.57 22.62 -13.68
CA GLN A 311 -27.31 21.77 -12.75
C GLN A 311 -27.15 20.27 -13.06
N GLN A 312 -27.15 19.87 -14.33
CA GLN A 312 -26.87 18.48 -14.71
C GLN A 312 -25.42 18.10 -14.39
N GLY A 313 -24.47 18.97 -14.69
CA GLY A 313 -23.05 18.76 -14.39
C GLY A 313 -22.80 18.59 -12.89
N THR A 314 -23.43 19.41 -12.03
CA THR A 314 -23.30 19.28 -10.58
C THR A 314 -23.92 18.00 -10.04
N GLN A 315 -25.07 17.56 -10.58
CA GLN A 315 -25.66 16.26 -10.24
C GLN A 315 -24.74 15.10 -10.61
N ILE A 316 -24.14 15.11 -11.81
CA ILE A 316 -23.18 14.07 -12.23
C ILE A 316 -21.93 14.10 -11.33
N LEU A 317 -21.42 15.28 -10.99
CA LEU A 317 -20.30 15.41 -10.04
C LEU A 317 -20.63 14.87 -8.66
N GLN A 318 -21.86 15.05 -8.17
CA GLN A 318 -22.32 14.46 -6.92
C GLN A 318 -22.34 12.94 -6.98
N GLN A 319 -22.89 12.36 -8.05
CA GLN A 319 -22.88 10.91 -8.28
C GLN A 319 -21.44 10.36 -8.37
N LEU A 320 -20.55 11.09 -9.02
CA LEU A 320 -19.14 10.74 -9.14
C LEU A 320 -18.46 10.70 -7.76
N ARG A 321 -18.68 11.71 -6.91
CA ARG A 321 -18.18 11.75 -5.53
C ARG A 321 -18.75 10.62 -4.67
N GLU A 322 -20.04 10.32 -4.81
CA GLU A 322 -20.71 9.26 -4.09
C GLU A 322 -20.21 7.86 -4.50
N ALA A 323 -20.02 7.61 -5.79
CA ALA A 323 -19.43 6.37 -6.29
C ALA A 323 -17.99 6.19 -5.78
N PHE A 324 -17.22 7.29 -5.73
CA PHE A 324 -15.85 7.29 -5.21
C PHE A 324 -15.80 6.96 -3.72
N SER A 325 -16.65 7.58 -2.89
CA SER A 325 -16.69 7.30 -1.44
C SER A 325 -17.12 5.86 -1.14
N LYS A 326 -18.02 5.30 -1.96
CA LYS A 326 -18.44 3.88 -1.91
C LYS A 326 -17.41 2.91 -2.50
N LYS A 327 -16.22 3.37 -2.90
CA LYS A 327 -15.15 2.59 -3.54
C LYS A 327 -15.58 1.89 -4.84
N ARG A 328 -16.60 2.41 -5.53
CA ARG A 328 -17.13 1.89 -6.80
C ARG A 328 -16.45 2.57 -7.99
N TYR A 329 -15.14 2.37 -8.12
CA TYR A 329 -14.30 3.11 -9.06
C TYR A 329 -14.67 2.95 -10.55
N GLN A 330 -15.29 1.82 -10.95
CA GLN A 330 -15.80 1.66 -12.32
C GLN A 330 -17.00 2.57 -12.60
N GLU A 331 -17.90 2.76 -11.63
CA GLU A 331 -19.02 3.70 -11.74
C GLU A 331 -18.51 5.14 -11.84
N VAL A 332 -17.44 5.49 -11.12
CA VAL A 332 -16.78 6.80 -11.24
C VAL A 332 -16.37 7.09 -12.68
N LEU A 333 -15.78 6.12 -13.39
CA LEU A 333 -15.40 6.29 -14.80
C LEU A 333 -16.62 6.49 -15.70
N ARG A 334 -17.71 5.73 -15.49
CA ARG A 334 -18.96 5.91 -16.25
C ARG A 334 -19.57 7.31 -16.03
N HIS A 335 -19.61 7.78 -14.78
CA HIS A 335 -20.10 9.14 -14.48
C HIS A 335 -19.18 10.22 -15.07
N TRP A 336 -17.86 9.99 -15.07
CA TRP A 336 -16.91 10.87 -15.74
C TRP A 336 -17.17 10.96 -17.25
N ASP A 337 -17.41 9.85 -17.94
CA ASP A 337 -17.67 9.85 -19.39
C ASP A 337 -18.97 10.60 -19.72
N ARG A 338 -19.99 10.51 -18.86
CA ARG A 338 -21.22 11.31 -18.95
C ARG A 338 -20.93 12.80 -18.78
N LEU A 339 -20.14 13.17 -17.77
CA LEU A 339 -19.74 14.57 -17.53
C LEU A 339 -18.93 15.13 -18.72
N PHE A 340 -18.04 14.32 -19.27
CA PHE A 340 -17.23 14.69 -20.43
C PHE A 340 -18.08 14.90 -21.68
N SER A 341 -19.08 14.04 -21.90
CA SER A 341 -20.03 14.18 -23.01
C SER A 341 -20.85 15.46 -22.87
N LEU A 342 -21.35 15.76 -21.66
CA LEU A 342 -22.05 17.00 -21.35
C LEU A 342 -21.19 18.24 -21.61
N ALA A 343 -19.95 18.23 -21.12
CA ALA A 343 -18.99 19.32 -21.34
C ALA A 343 -18.71 19.53 -22.84
N LYS A 344 -18.55 18.44 -23.60
CA LYS A 344 -18.36 18.50 -25.06
C LYS A 344 -19.56 19.11 -25.78
N GLU A 345 -20.78 18.81 -25.32
CA GLU A 345 -22.00 19.46 -25.83
C GLU A 345 -22.03 20.95 -25.52
N MET A 346 -21.69 21.35 -24.29
CA MET A 346 -21.58 22.76 -23.90
C MET A 346 -20.57 23.52 -24.77
N SER A 347 -19.41 22.92 -25.08
CA SER A 347 -18.36 23.54 -25.90
C SER A 347 -18.75 23.79 -27.36
N LYS A 348 -19.82 23.14 -27.87
CA LYS A 348 -20.35 23.42 -29.21
C LYS A 348 -21.03 24.79 -29.29
N ASN A 349 -21.49 25.33 -28.16
CA ASN A 349 -22.08 26.66 -28.13
C ASN A 349 -20.97 27.72 -28.36
N PRO A 350 -21.20 28.74 -29.22
CA PRO A 350 -20.21 29.78 -29.49
C PRO A 350 -19.92 30.68 -28.28
N ASN A 351 -20.84 30.77 -27.31
CA ASN A 351 -20.70 31.62 -26.14
C ASN A 351 -19.59 31.10 -25.19
N GLU A 352 -18.62 31.97 -24.89
CA GLU A 352 -17.45 31.67 -24.06
C GLU A 352 -17.82 31.19 -22.63
N ASN A 353 -18.96 31.65 -22.10
CA ASN A 353 -19.42 31.26 -20.76
C ASN A 353 -19.72 29.76 -20.66
N PHE A 354 -20.19 29.13 -21.74
CA PHE A 354 -20.42 27.68 -21.79
C PHE A 354 -19.10 26.93 -21.70
N ARG A 355 -18.07 27.37 -22.44
CA ARG A 355 -16.74 26.78 -22.41
C ARG A 355 -16.11 26.90 -21.01
N LYS A 356 -16.12 28.10 -20.43
CA LYS A 356 -15.62 28.34 -19.06
C LYS A 356 -16.31 27.45 -18.02
N THR A 357 -17.63 27.29 -18.14
CA THR A 357 -18.40 26.45 -17.22
C THR A 357 -18.11 24.96 -17.43
N ALA A 358 -18.00 24.52 -18.68
CA ALA A 358 -17.62 23.15 -19.02
C ALA A 358 -16.23 22.79 -18.47
N ASP A 359 -15.24 23.67 -18.66
CA ASP A 359 -13.88 23.49 -18.14
C ASP A 359 -13.87 23.43 -16.60
N SER A 360 -14.63 24.29 -15.94
CA SER A 360 -14.78 24.28 -14.47
C SER A 360 -15.36 22.95 -13.96
N LEU A 361 -16.39 22.42 -14.62
CA LEU A 361 -16.98 21.12 -14.29
C LEU A 361 -15.99 19.98 -14.50
N LEU A 362 -15.26 19.97 -15.63
CA LEU A 362 -14.24 18.96 -15.93
C LEU A 362 -13.10 18.99 -14.91
N ASN A 363 -12.56 20.17 -14.61
CA ASN A 363 -11.49 20.34 -13.61
C ASN A 363 -11.94 19.82 -12.24
N SER A 364 -13.19 20.07 -11.86
CA SER A 364 -13.77 19.59 -10.60
C SER A 364 -13.84 18.06 -10.49
N GLY A 365 -14.08 17.35 -11.61
CA GLY A 365 -14.14 15.89 -11.65
C GLY A 365 -12.80 15.20 -11.93
N GLN A 366 -11.85 15.91 -12.55
CA GLN A 366 -10.61 15.33 -13.08
C GLN A 366 -9.75 14.67 -12.01
N ASN A 367 -9.63 15.32 -10.84
CA ASN A 367 -8.87 14.76 -9.72
C ASN A 367 -9.47 13.44 -9.21
N ILE A 368 -10.80 13.37 -9.12
CA ILE A 368 -11.49 12.17 -8.64
C ILE A 368 -11.36 11.03 -9.66
N ARG A 369 -11.50 11.33 -10.96
CA ARG A 369 -11.25 10.37 -12.04
C ARG A 369 -9.82 9.86 -12.00
N ARG A 370 -8.83 10.75 -11.88
CA ARG A 370 -7.40 10.38 -11.80
C ARG A 370 -7.15 9.43 -10.64
N GLN A 371 -7.64 9.75 -9.45
CA GLN A 371 -7.53 8.87 -8.28
C GLN A 371 -8.23 7.53 -8.51
N ALA A 372 -9.43 7.50 -9.09
CA ALA A 372 -10.16 6.26 -9.35
C ALA A 372 -9.40 5.33 -10.32
N VAL A 373 -8.78 5.89 -11.38
CA VAL A 373 -7.92 5.11 -12.30
C VAL A 373 -6.73 4.50 -11.55
N ILE A 374 -6.08 5.28 -10.68
CA ILE A 374 -4.95 4.82 -9.85
C ILE A 374 -5.42 3.68 -8.92
N TYR A 375 -6.56 3.82 -8.24
CA TYR A 375 -7.11 2.76 -7.39
C TYR A 375 -7.46 1.48 -8.15
N LEU A 376 -7.97 1.59 -9.38
CA LEU A 376 -8.24 0.43 -10.23
C LEU A 376 -6.95 -0.30 -10.61
N LYS A 377 -5.89 0.44 -10.98
CA LYS A 377 -4.56 -0.16 -11.24
C LYS A 377 -3.96 -0.78 -9.98
N LEU A 378 -4.08 -0.13 -8.82
CA LEU A 378 -3.63 -0.70 -7.56
C LEU A 378 -4.32 -2.01 -7.21
N ARG A 379 -5.60 -2.16 -7.58
CA ARG A 379 -6.34 -3.41 -7.37
C ARG A 379 -5.81 -4.57 -8.22
N THR A 380 -5.21 -4.30 -9.38
CA THR A 380 -4.59 -5.33 -10.22
C THR A 380 -3.18 -5.71 -9.76
N ILE A 381 -2.51 -4.82 -9.04
CA ILE A 381 -1.18 -5.07 -8.48
C ILE A 381 -1.31 -5.92 -7.22
N ARG A 382 -0.66 -7.09 -7.17
CA ARG A 382 -0.52 -7.87 -5.94
C ARG A 382 0.48 -7.16 -5.03
N HIS A 383 0.06 -6.75 -3.84
CA HIS A 383 0.91 -6.08 -2.84
C HIS A 383 0.45 -6.48 -1.45
N GLU A 384 0.42 -7.78 -1.21
CA GLU A 384 -0.03 -8.35 0.04
C GLU A 384 1.07 -8.24 1.10
N VAL A 385 0.76 -7.62 2.24
CA VAL A 385 1.66 -7.55 3.37
C VAL A 385 1.54 -8.85 4.17
N THR A 386 2.56 -9.70 4.08
CA THR A 386 2.62 -11.01 4.77
C THR A 386 3.36 -10.96 6.10
N GLY A 387 4.14 -9.90 6.36
CA GLY A 387 4.86 -9.73 7.62
C GLY A 387 5.28 -8.28 7.86
N ILE A 388 5.41 -7.90 9.12
CA ILE A 388 5.99 -6.61 9.54
C ILE A 388 6.96 -6.88 10.68
N VAL A 389 8.21 -6.42 10.53
CA VAL A 389 9.25 -6.51 11.56
C VAL A 389 9.63 -5.10 11.97
N ILE A 390 9.35 -4.75 13.22
CA ILE A 390 9.74 -3.46 13.81
C ILE A 390 10.60 -3.73 15.03
N GLN A 391 11.84 -3.26 14.97
CA GLN A 391 12.81 -3.34 16.04
C GLN A 391 13.20 -1.92 16.47
N TYR A 392 13.03 -1.61 17.75
CA TYR A 392 13.33 -0.28 18.30
C TYR A 392 14.77 -0.12 18.80
N PHE A 393 15.40 -1.23 19.23
CA PHE A 393 16.75 -1.26 19.79
C PHE A 393 17.52 -2.50 19.32
N PRO A 394 18.85 -2.42 19.13
CA PRO A 394 19.72 -1.23 19.30
C PRO A 394 19.75 -0.28 18.09
N LYS A 395 19.27 -0.71 16.92
CA LYS A 395 19.02 0.15 15.76
C LYS A 395 17.54 0.07 15.38
N LYS A 396 16.94 1.20 14.99
CA LYS A 396 15.57 1.26 14.47
C LYS A 396 15.54 0.56 13.11
N LEU A 397 15.04 -0.67 13.09
CA LEU A 397 14.85 -1.46 11.87
C LEU A 397 13.35 -1.63 11.64
N LYS A 398 12.89 -1.27 10.44
CA LYS A 398 11.52 -1.48 10.01
C LYS A 398 11.54 -2.17 8.66
N ILE A 399 10.97 -3.36 8.61
CA ILE A 399 10.89 -4.18 7.40
C ILE A 399 9.44 -4.59 7.20
N ALA A 400 8.95 -4.42 5.99
CA ALA A 400 7.70 -5.00 5.54
C ALA A 400 8.01 -6.19 4.63
N ILE A 401 7.33 -7.31 4.84
CA ILE A 401 7.37 -8.44 3.92
C ILE A 401 6.14 -8.30 3.03
N VAL A 402 6.37 -8.01 1.75
CA VAL A 402 5.31 -7.80 0.74
C VAL A 402 5.48 -8.85 -0.34
N ASN A 403 4.45 -9.66 -0.61
CA ASN A 403 4.53 -10.80 -1.52
C ASN A 403 5.76 -11.68 -1.27
N ASP A 404 6.01 -12.00 0.00
CA ASP A 404 7.14 -12.84 0.45
C ASP A 404 8.53 -12.26 0.16
N ARG A 405 8.65 -10.94 0.05
CA ARG A 405 9.94 -10.24 -0.12
C ARG A 405 10.11 -9.12 0.90
N PRO A 406 11.31 -8.94 1.48
CA PRO A 406 11.55 -7.89 2.45
C PRO A 406 11.79 -6.54 1.76
N TYR A 407 11.17 -5.49 2.29
CA TYR A 407 11.29 -4.11 1.83
C TYR A 407 11.42 -3.13 3.00
N PHE A 408 12.13 -2.03 2.76
CA PHE A 408 12.34 -0.91 3.68
C PHE A 408 11.49 0.31 3.30
N GLU A 409 11.39 1.29 4.20
CA GLU A 409 10.79 2.59 3.88
C GLU A 409 11.57 3.27 2.74
N GLY A 410 10.89 3.62 1.65
CA GLY A 410 11.45 4.23 0.44
C GLY A 410 11.61 3.27 -0.74
N ASP A 411 11.62 1.96 -0.50
CA ASP A 411 11.86 0.95 -1.54
C ASP A 411 10.70 0.87 -2.54
N ALA A 412 11.05 0.57 -3.80
CA ALA A 412 10.09 0.20 -4.83
C ALA A 412 9.72 -1.27 -4.73
N ILE A 413 8.43 -1.57 -4.84
CA ILE A 413 7.93 -2.94 -4.90
C ILE A 413 8.27 -3.53 -6.26
N LEU A 414 8.70 -4.79 -6.26
CA LEU A 414 9.04 -5.52 -7.47
C LEU A 414 7.83 -6.35 -7.91
N ASN A 415 7.65 -6.47 -9.23
CA ASN A 415 6.65 -7.38 -9.80
C ASN A 415 7.14 -8.85 -9.77
N GLU A 416 6.35 -9.78 -10.32
CA GLU A 416 6.70 -11.20 -10.41
C GLU A 416 7.94 -11.47 -11.29
N ASN A 417 8.33 -10.51 -12.15
CA ASN A 417 9.49 -10.58 -13.04
C ASN A 417 10.72 -9.82 -12.50
N ASP A 418 10.74 -9.44 -11.22
CA ASP A 418 11.80 -8.66 -10.58
C ASP A 418 11.98 -7.21 -11.12
N GLU A 419 10.99 -6.67 -11.81
CA GLU A 419 11.03 -5.30 -12.32
C GLU A 419 10.44 -4.32 -11.30
N GLU A 420 11.06 -3.15 -11.16
CA GLU A 420 10.58 -2.08 -10.29
C GLU A 420 9.23 -1.54 -10.76
N MET A 421 8.28 -1.47 -9.82
CA MET A 421 6.98 -0.86 -10.04
C MET A 421 6.95 0.59 -9.52
N ASP A 422 6.01 1.40 -10.03
CA ASP A 422 5.69 2.74 -9.49
C ASP A 422 5.15 2.72 -8.04
N LEU A 423 5.01 1.53 -7.42
CA LEU A 423 4.51 1.34 -6.06
C LEU A 423 5.69 1.34 -5.09
N ARG A 424 5.69 2.27 -4.13
CA ARG A 424 6.77 2.40 -3.13
C ARG A 424 6.26 2.28 -1.71
N ILE A 425 7.09 1.80 -0.80
CA ILE A 425 6.78 1.83 0.64
C ILE A 425 7.02 3.24 1.17
N ALA A 426 5.96 3.90 1.62
CA ALA A 426 6.06 5.23 2.20
C ALA A 426 6.39 5.17 3.69
N LYS A 427 5.75 4.26 4.42
CA LYS A 427 5.91 4.14 5.87
C LYS A 427 5.55 2.75 6.36
N ILE A 428 6.32 2.26 7.32
CA ILE A 428 6.08 0.99 8.01
C ILE A 428 5.71 1.29 9.47
N GLU A 429 4.55 0.82 9.90
CA GLU A 429 3.99 1.04 11.23
C GLU A 429 3.55 -0.30 11.85
N PRO A 430 3.41 -0.41 13.18
CA PRO A 430 2.91 -1.64 13.79
C PRO A 430 1.54 -2.01 13.22
N GLY A 431 1.44 -3.22 12.65
CA GLY A 431 0.20 -3.75 12.06
C GLY A 431 -0.18 -3.23 10.67
N LYS A 432 0.57 -2.28 10.09
CA LYS A 432 0.23 -1.72 8.77
C LYS A 432 1.39 -1.14 7.99
N VAL A 433 1.24 -1.14 6.67
CA VAL A 433 2.20 -0.56 5.71
C VAL A 433 1.47 0.44 4.83
N LYS A 434 2.03 1.64 4.70
CA LYS A 434 1.57 2.66 3.77
C LYS A 434 2.40 2.60 2.51
N PHE A 435 1.71 2.52 1.38
CA PHE A 435 2.28 2.55 0.05
C PHE A 435 1.95 3.88 -0.62
N VAL A 436 2.83 4.35 -1.50
CA VAL A 436 2.57 5.46 -2.43
C VAL A 436 2.63 4.90 -3.84
N TYR A 437 1.60 5.19 -4.64
CA TYR A 437 1.56 4.86 -6.07
C TYR A 437 1.09 6.06 -6.86
N GLN A 438 1.96 6.58 -7.72
CA GLN A 438 1.68 7.77 -8.55
C GLN A 438 1.13 8.97 -7.75
N GLY A 439 1.62 9.16 -6.52
CA GLY A 439 1.24 10.24 -5.60
C GLY A 439 -0.01 9.97 -4.75
N VAL A 440 -0.63 8.79 -4.85
CA VAL A 440 -1.75 8.39 -3.99
C VAL A 440 -1.24 7.45 -2.90
N GLU A 441 -1.52 7.79 -1.65
CA GLU A 441 -1.23 6.94 -0.50
C GLU A 441 -2.32 5.88 -0.30
N VAL A 442 -1.92 4.64 -0.12
CA VAL A 442 -2.81 3.52 0.21
C VAL A 442 -2.26 2.76 1.40
N GLU A 443 -3.14 2.43 2.34
CA GLU A 443 -2.82 1.66 3.53
C GLU A 443 -3.20 0.20 3.35
N LYS A 444 -2.31 -0.72 3.74
CA LYS A 444 -2.60 -2.14 3.91
C LYS A 444 -2.29 -2.56 5.34
N LEU A 445 -3.23 -3.30 5.92
CA LEU A 445 -3.03 -3.96 7.19
C LEU A 445 -2.27 -5.27 6.97
N LEU A 446 -1.42 -5.64 7.92
CA LEU A 446 -0.92 -7.01 8.03
C LEU A 446 -2.14 -7.92 8.17
N ARG A 447 -2.32 -8.89 7.27
CA ARG A 447 -3.47 -9.81 7.30
C ARG A 447 -3.63 -10.37 8.72
N GLU A 448 -4.83 -10.27 9.29
CA GLU A 448 -5.28 -11.13 10.38
C GLU A 448 -5.36 -12.58 9.91
#